data_AF-I3U803-F1
#
_entry.id   AF-I3U803-F1
#
_cell.length_a   1.000
_cell.length_b   1.000
_cell.length_c   1.000
_cell.angle_alpha   90.00
_cell.angle_beta   90.00
_cell.angle_gamma   90.00
#
_symmetry.space_group_name_H-M   'P 1'
#
loop_
_entity.id
_entity.type
_entity.pdbx_description
1 polymer ?
#
loop_
_entity_poly.entity_id
_entity_poly.type
_entity_poly.pdbx_seq_one_letter_code
_entity_poly.pdbx_strand_id
1 'polypeptide(L)'
;MSKSLVQLLNTTYPLIQAPMAGVSTPALAAAVSEAGALGSLGLASASLDQARSMITEVQRLTRNPVNINFFCHRPTAPDPAASEAWLEHLRPMFEEFGATPPSELKDIYRPFPDYPDMLELVLETRPAVVSFHFGLPSQEYIDALKNAGIVLMASATTPAEARQIEAAGIDVLVAQGYEAGGHRACSTRKTAMPNMAHLPWCICWQPNPHCRWWPPAVSWTVQPSRPRWRWAQPACNVVRRLCCVRSRPPMLLTARPCKANALMTPG
;
A
#
# COMPACT_ATOMS: atom_id res chain seq x y z
N MET A 1 -12.48 -20.61 4.13
CA MET A 1 -11.18 -20.40 4.79
C MET A 1 -10.54 -19.18 4.15
N SER A 2 -10.12 -18.16 4.89
CA SER A 2 -9.37 -17.05 4.29
C SER A 2 -7.96 -17.52 3.95
N LYS A 3 -7.52 -17.35 2.69
CA LYS A 3 -6.12 -17.57 2.32
C LYS A 3 -5.23 -16.58 3.09
N SER A 4 -4.06 -17.02 3.54
CA SER A 4 -3.06 -16.09 4.06
C SER A 4 -2.58 -15.16 2.95
N LEU A 5 -2.07 -13.97 3.29
CA LEU A 5 -1.54 -13.02 2.29
C LEU A 5 -0.45 -13.66 1.42
N VAL A 6 0.42 -14.47 2.02
CA VAL A 6 1.49 -15.22 1.35
C VAL A 6 0.92 -16.18 0.31
N GLN A 7 -0.15 -16.93 0.65
CA GLN A 7 -0.83 -17.83 -0.28
C GLN A 7 -1.60 -17.08 -1.38
N LEU A 8 -2.18 -15.93 -1.06
CA LEU A 8 -2.91 -15.12 -2.03
C LEU A 8 -1.97 -14.52 -3.08
N LEU A 9 -0.81 -14.00 -2.64
CA LEU A 9 0.18 -13.36 -3.50
C LEU A 9 1.19 -14.34 -4.12
N ASN A 10 1.12 -15.62 -3.75
CA ASN A 10 2.07 -16.67 -4.13
C ASN A 10 3.54 -16.29 -3.84
N THR A 11 3.78 -15.77 -2.64
CA THR A 11 5.10 -15.36 -2.15
C THR A 11 5.62 -16.33 -1.08
N THR A 12 6.88 -16.16 -0.66
CA THR A 12 7.43 -16.85 0.52
C THR A 12 7.30 -15.95 1.77
N TYR A 13 7.56 -14.66 1.61
CA TYR A 13 7.55 -13.68 2.68
C TYR A 13 6.40 -12.68 2.50
N PRO A 14 5.73 -12.25 3.59
CA PRO A 14 4.66 -11.25 3.55
C PRO A 14 5.23 -9.83 3.42
N LEU A 15 6.17 -9.63 2.49
CA LEU A 15 6.87 -8.38 2.25
C LEU A 15 6.55 -7.90 0.83
N ILE A 16 6.26 -6.60 0.70
CA ILE A 16 5.98 -5.96 -0.57
C ILE A 16 6.91 -4.75 -0.69
N GLN A 17 7.74 -4.74 -1.72
CA GLN A 17 8.52 -3.55 -2.07
C GLN A 17 7.58 -2.52 -2.70
N ALA A 18 7.51 -1.31 -2.13
CA ALA A 18 6.57 -0.27 -2.54
C ALA A 18 6.75 0.13 -4.01
N PRO A 19 5.69 0.21 -4.85
CA PRO A 19 5.82 0.82 -6.17
C PRO A 19 6.17 2.30 -6.02
N MET A 20 7.29 2.72 -6.60
CA MET A 20 7.78 4.09 -6.48
C MET A 20 8.03 4.62 -7.89
N ALA A 21 7.06 5.33 -8.47
CA ALA A 21 7.21 5.93 -9.80
C ALA A 21 8.47 6.82 -9.85
N GLY A 22 9.31 6.60 -10.85
CA GLY A 22 10.62 7.28 -10.99
C GLY A 22 11.77 6.69 -10.15
N VAL A 23 11.52 5.69 -9.29
CA VAL A 23 12.55 5.05 -8.44
C VAL A 23 12.59 3.53 -8.61
N SER A 24 11.44 2.85 -8.57
CA SER A 24 11.39 1.40 -8.74
C SER A 24 11.61 1.02 -10.20
N THR A 25 12.45 0.00 -10.43
CA THR A 25 12.87 -0.45 -11.75
C THR A 25 12.49 -1.92 -11.96
N PRO A 26 12.45 -2.41 -13.22
CA PRO A 26 12.30 -3.84 -13.51
C PRO A 26 13.32 -4.71 -12.77
N ALA A 27 14.58 -4.28 -12.70
CA ALA A 27 15.64 -4.99 -11.96
C ALA A 27 15.36 -5.08 -10.45
N LEU A 28 14.92 -3.98 -9.82
CA LEU A 28 14.57 -3.98 -8.39
C LEU A 28 13.37 -4.88 -8.11
N ALA A 29 12.31 -4.76 -8.91
CA ALA A 29 11.11 -5.59 -8.75
C ALA A 29 11.45 -7.07 -8.91
N ALA A 30 12.21 -7.43 -9.94
CA ALA A 30 12.64 -8.80 -10.15
C ALA A 30 13.50 -9.32 -8.99
N ALA A 31 14.48 -8.54 -8.51
CA ALA A 31 15.33 -8.96 -7.40
C ALA A 31 14.54 -9.24 -6.11
N VAL A 32 13.53 -8.42 -5.80
CA VAL A 32 12.65 -8.64 -4.65
C VAL A 32 11.78 -9.89 -4.83
N SER A 33 11.26 -10.10 -6.04
CA SER A 33 10.45 -11.28 -6.36
C SER A 33 11.26 -12.58 -6.32
N GLU A 34 12.50 -12.58 -6.81
CA GLU A 34 13.43 -13.71 -6.69
C GLU A 34 13.83 -13.99 -5.22
N ALA A 35 13.86 -12.96 -4.37
CA ALA A 35 14.07 -13.12 -2.93
C ALA A 35 12.84 -13.68 -2.19
N GLY A 36 11.73 -13.95 -2.88
CA GLY A 36 10.52 -14.56 -2.31
C GLY A 36 9.52 -13.56 -1.71
N ALA A 37 9.73 -12.25 -1.90
CA ALA A 37 8.78 -11.20 -1.56
C ALA A 37 8.01 -10.75 -2.83
N LEU A 38 7.15 -9.73 -2.74
CA LEU A 38 6.47 -9.14 -3.91
C LEU A 38 7.20 -7.87 -4.37
N GLY A 39 7.86 -7.93 -5.53
CA GLY A 39 8.40 -6.75 -6.21
C GLY A 39 7.31 -5.92 -6.89
N SER A 40 7.50 -4.60 -7.00
CA SER A 40 6.49 -3.71 -7.59
C SER A 40 7.04 -2.66 -8.56
N LEU A 41 6.33 -2.46 -9.67
CA LEU A 41 6.55 -1.37 -10.63
C LEU A 41 5.52 -0.25 -10.43
N GLY A 42 5.99 0.99 -10.36
CA GLY A 42 5.13 2.18 -10.41
C GLY A 42 4.99 2.67 -11.85
N LEU A 43 3.86 2.41 -12.50
CA LEU A 43 3.62 2.79 -13.91
C LEU A 43 2.71 4.01 -14.06
N ALA A 44 2.35 4.66 -12.96
CA ALA A 44 1.46 5.82 -12.98
C ALA A 44 1.96 7.01 -13.83
N SER A 45 3.27 7.09 -14.08
CA SER A 45 3.90 8.13 -14.89
C SER A 45 4.36 7.66 -16.27
N ALA A 46 4.13 6.39 -16.59
CA ALA A 46 4.66 5.78 -17.81
C ALA A 46 3.70 5.98 -18.99
N SER A 47 4.25 6.26 -20.16
CA SER A 47 3.52 6.08 -21.41
C SER A 47 3.19 4.60 -21.64
N LEU A 48 2.28 4.31 -22.57
CA LEU A 48 1.95 2.93 -22.94
C LEU A 48 3.19 2.13 -23.37
N ASP A 49 4.08 2.72 -24.17
CA ASP A 49 5.30 2.06 -24.65
C ASP A 49 6.30 1.82 -23.51
N GLN A 50 6.46 2.80 -22.61
CA GLN A 50 7.31 2.66 -21.43
C GLN A 50 6.78 1.56 -20.51
N ALA A 51 5.46 1.55 -20.26
CA ALA A 51 4.81 0.51 -19.48
C ALA A 51 5.04 -0.87 -20.12
N ARG A 52 4.79 -1.03 -21.43
CA ARG A 52 5.01 -2.30 -22.14
C ARG A 52 6.47 -2.76 -22.03
N SER A 53 7.43 -1.84 -22.20
CA SER A 53 8.85 -2.13 -22.05
C SER A 53 9.20 -2.60 -20.64
N MET A 54 8.77 -1.88 -19.60
CA MET A 54 9.06 -2.21 -18.21
C MET A 54 8.44 -3.55 -17.78
N ILE A 55 7.21 -3.83 -18.22
CA ILE A 55 6.53 -5.10 -17.95
C ILE A 55 7.25 -6.26 -18.64
N THR A 56 7.59 -6.10 -19.91
CA THR A 56 8.33 -7.12 -20.67
C THR A 56 9.69 -7.39 -20.05
N GLU A 57 10.38 -6.35 -19.59
CA GLU A 57 11.68 -6.48 -18.94
C GLU A 57 11.58 -7.25 -17.63
N VAL A 58 10.63 -6.92 -16.74
CA VAL A 58 10.49 -7.65 -15.47
C VAL A 58 10.09 -9.11 -15.71
N GLN A 59 9.23 -9.40 -16.69
CA GLN A 59 8.83 -10.76 -17.07
C GLN A 59 9.98 -11.58 -17.68
N ARG A 60 10.99 -10.91 -18.26
CA ARG A 60 12.22 -11.55 -18.73
C ARG A 60 13.16 -11.87 -17.56
N LEU A 61 13.17 -11.03 -16.53
CA LEU A 61 14.07 -11.15 -15.37
C LEU A 61 13.56 -12.14 -14.32
N THR A 62 12.24 -12.30 -14.16
CA THR A 62 11.65 -13.19 -13.16
C THR A 62 10.37 -13.85 -13.67
N ARG A 63 10.08 -15.05 -13.17
CA ARG A 63 8.77 -15.71 -13.30
C ARG A 63 7.96 -15.66 -12.00
N ASN A 64 8.54 -15.12 -10.94
CA ASN A 64 7.88 -14.93 -9.66
C ASN A 64 6.86 -13.77 -9.73
N PRO A 65 5.86 -13.74 -8.83
CA PRO A 65 4.83 -12.70 -8.82
C PRO A 65 5.41 -11.29 -8.73
N VAL A 66 4.82 -10.38 -9.50
CA VAL A 66 5.13 -8.94 -9.47
C VAL A 66 3.84 -8.14 -9.43
N ASN A 67 3.91 -6.99 -8.76
CA ASN A 67 2.84 -6.00 -8.70
C ASN A 67 3.07 -4.87 -9.69
N ILE A 68 2.01 -4.45 -10.37
CA ILE A 68 1.99 -3.26 -11.20
C ILE A 68 1.04 -2.23 -10.60
N ASN A 69 1.54 -1.02 -10.38
CA ASN A 69 0.79 0.03 -9.71
C ASN A 69 0.38 1.17 -10.64
N PHE A 70 -0.85 1.65 -10.43
CA PHE A 70 -1.43 2.78 -11.15
C PHE A 70 -2.07 3.81 -10.22
N PHE A 71 -2.16 5.04 -10.72
CA PHE A 71 -2.95 6.10 -10.11
C PHE A 71 -4.38 6.09 -10.65
N CYS A 72 -5.35 6.18 -9.75
CA CYS A 72 -6.78 6.28 -10.03
C CYS A 72 -7.35 7.58 -9.45
N HIS A 73 -6.56 8.65 -9.47
CA HIS A 73 -7.01 9.96 -9.06
C HIS A 73 -8.06 10.49 -10.04
N ARG A 74 -8.94 11.37 -9.57
CA ARG A 74 -9.90 12.04 -10.45
C ARG A 74 -9.19 13.14 -11.24
N PRO A 75 -9.32 13.17 -12.57
CA PRO A 75 -8.86 14.32 -13.35
C PRO A 75 -9.45 15.61 -12.79
N THR A 76 -8.62 16.64 -12.70
CA THR A 76 -9.10 17.99 -12.39
C THR A 76 -9.24 18.74 -13.70
N ALA A 77 -10.38 19.40 -13.91
CA ALA A 77 -10.56 20.24 -15.09
C ALA A 77 -9.46 21.32 -15.12
N PRO A 78 -8.91 21.65 -16.30
CA PRO A 78 -7.94 22.73 -16.41
C PRO A 78 -8.51 24.03 -15.86
N ASP A 79 -7.71 24.74 -15.07
CA ASP A 79 -8.00 26.09 -14.61
C ASP A 79 -6.88 27.00 -15.11
N PRO A 80 -7.07 27.66 -16.27
CA PRO A 80 -6.04 28.50 -16.87
C PRO A 80 -5.63 29.65 -15.96
N ALA A 81 -6.58 30.27 -15.25
CA ALA A 81 -6.30 31.39 -14.36
C ALA A 81 -5.47 30.95 -13.15
N ALA A 82 -5.80 29.81 -12.53
CA ALA A 82 -4.99 29.26 -11.46
C ALA A 82 -3.60 28.81 -11.95
N SER A 83 -3.52 28.25 -13.16
CA SER A 83 -2.25 27.83 -13.77
C SER A 83 -1.34 29.01 -14.06
N GLU A 84 -1.88 30.09 -14.63
CA GLU A 84 -1.16 31.35 -14.89
C GLU A 84 -0.69 31.99 -13.59
N ALA A 85 -1.57 32.09 -12.58
CA ALA A 85 -1.20 32.62 -11.27
C ALA A 85 -0.08 31.80 -10.61
N TRP A 86 -0.09 30.47 -10.79
CA TRP A 86 0.95 29.59 -10.27
C TRP A 86 2.28 29.75 -11.01
N LEU A 87 2.25 29.88 -12.33
CA LEU A 87 3.44 30.14 -13.15
C LEU A 87 4.07 31.50 -12.80
N GLU A 88 3.26 32.53 -12.61
CA GLU A 88 3.72 33.84 -12.19
C GLU A 88 4.35 33.78 -10.80
N HIS A 89 3.72 33.05 -9.86
CA HIS A 89 4.27 32.85 -8.53
C HIS A 89 5.65 32.16 -8.55
N LEU A 90 5.87 31.21 -9.46
CA LEU A 90 7.14 30.49 -9.60
C LEU A 90 8.18 31.21 -10.45
N ARG A 91 7.81 32.26 -11.20
CA ARG A 91 8.71 32.99 -12.11
C ARG A 91 10.03 33.41 -11.47
N PRO A 92 10.08 33.97 -10.25
CA PRO A 92 11.36 34.34 -9.63
C PRO A 92 12.32 33.15 -9.45
N MET A 93 11.79 31.95 -9.22
CA MET A 93 12.62 30.74 -9.09
C MET A 93 13.21 30.33 -10.45
N PHE A 94 12.48 30.50 -11.56
CA PHE A 94 13.02 30.25 -12.89
C PHE A 94 14.10 31.26 -13.25
N GLU A 95 13.87 32.54 -12.97
CA GLU A 95 14.82 33.62 -13.24
C GLU A 95 16.14 33.45 -12.47
N GLU A 96 16.08 32.97 -11.23
CA GLU A 96 17.28 32.64 -10.43
C GLU A 96 18.23 31.67 -11.16
N PHE A 97 17.68 30.72 -11.91
CA PHE A 97 18.46 29.75 -12.70
C PHE A 97 18.62 30.16 -14.18
N GLY A 98 18.28 31.40 -14.54
CA GLY A 98 18.35 31.88 -15.94
C GLY A 98 17.39 31.15 -16.88
N ALA A 99 16.32 30.57 -16.34
CA ALA A 99 15.31 29.82 -17.08
C ALA A 99 14.03 30.65 -17.26
N THR A 100 13.19 30.22 -18.19
CA THR A 100 11.83 30.77 -18.39
C THR A 100 10.78 29.75 -17.97
N PRO A 101 9.73 30.14 -17.23
CA PRO A 101 8.64 29.24 -16.92
C PRO A 101 7.95 28.76 -18.21
N PRO A 102 7.35 27.57 -18.22
CA PRO A 102 6.59 27.10 -19.37
C PRO A 102 5.36 28.00 -19.60
N SER A 103 4.88 28.04 -20.85
CA SER A 103 3.69 28.82 -21.22
C SER A 103 2.37 28.21 -20.73
N GLU A 104 2.38 26.93 -20.38
CA GLU A 104 1.20 26.19 -19.92
C GLU A 104 1.61 25.04 -18.98
N LEU A 105 0.71 24.67 -18.07
CA LEU A 105 0.83 23.46 -17.27
C LEU A 105 0.10 22.32 -17.97
N LYS A 106 0.73 21.15 -18.00
CA LYS A 106 0.17 19.94 -18.61
C LYS A 106 -0.11 18.90 -17.54
N ASP A 107 -1.18 18.14 -17.74
CA ASP A 107 -1.38 16.92 -16.98
C ASP A 107 -0.40 15.85 -17.49
N ILE A 108 0.56 15.51 -16.64
CA ILE A 108 1.61 14.53 -16.95
C ILE A 108 1.28 13.12 -16.44
N TYR A 109 0.19 12.96 -15.68
CA TYR A 109 -0.21 11.69 -15.09
C TYR A 109 -1.61 11.31 -15.55
N ARG A 110 -1.72 10.64 -16.71
CA ARG A 110 -3.00 10.11 -17.16
C ARG A 110 -3.49 9.02 -16.17
N PRO A 111 -4.64 9.19 -15.52
CA PRO A 111 -5.12 8.23 -14.55
C PRO A 111 -5.64 6.97 -15.26
N PHE A 112 -5.43 5.82 -14.62
CA PHE A 112 -5.79 4.51 -15.17
C PHE A 112 -7.26 4.33 -15.55
N PRO A 113 -8.25 4.86 -14.80
CA PRO A 113 -9.66 4.76 -15.18
C PRO A 113 -9.99 5.38 -16.55
N ASP A 114 -9.16 6.32 -17.02
CA ASP A 114 -9.34 7.01 -18.30
C ASP A 114 -8.35 6.52 -19.37
N TYR A 115 -7.76 5.34 -19.19
CA TYR A 115 -6.70 4.81 -20.05
C TYR A 115 -6.98 3.37 -20.54
N PRO A 116 -7.90 3.18 -21.52
CA PRO A 116 -8.30 1.86 -22.00
C PRO A 116 -7.14 1.05 -22.59
N ASP A 117 -6.24 1.66 -23.37
CA ASP A 117 -5.09 0.95 -23.94
C ASP A 117 -4.16 0.38 -22.85
N MET A 118 -4.07 1.06 -21.70
CA MET A 118 -3.30 0.58 -20.55
C MET A 118 -3.99 -0.62 -19.88
N LEU A 119 -5.32 -0.62 -19.81
CA LEU A 119 -6.08 -1.78 -19.35
C LEU A 119 -5.85 -2.98 -20.28
N GLU A 120 -5.93 -2.78 -21.60
CA GLU A 120 -5.65 -3.83 -22.59
C GLU A 120 -4.25 -4.42 -22.40
N LEU A 121 -3.22 -3.57 -22.29
CA LEU A 121 -1.85 -4.01 -22.00
C LEU A 121 -1.77 -4.86 -20.72
N VAL A 122 -2.46 -4.47 -19.64
CA VAL A 122 -2.47 -5.23 -18.39
C VAL A 122 -3.18 -6.58 -18.55
N LEU A 123 -4.28 -6.62 -19.30
CA LEU A 123 -5.03 -7.85 -19.57
C LEU A 123 -4.26 -8.81 -20.50
N GLU A 124 -3.46 -8.27 -21.42
CA GLU A 124 -2.53 -9.02 -22.26
C GLU A 124 -1.39 -9.62 -21.44
N THR A 125 -0.75 -8.81 -20.59
CA THR A 125 0.47 -9.19 -19.87
C THR A 125 0.21 -9.97 -18.58
N ARG A 126 -0.98 -9.83 -18.00
CA ARG A 126 -1.46 -10.56 -16.81
C ARG A 126 -0.44 -10.61 -15.67
N PRO A 127 -0.07 -9.47 -15.09
CA PRO A 127 0.73 -9.48 -13.86
C PRO A 127 0.00 -10.26 -12.76
N ALA A 128 0.75 -10.81 -11.81
CA ALA A 128 0.14 -11.51 -10.69
C ALA A 128 -0.74 -10.58 -9.83
N VAL A 129 -0.33 -9.32 -9.72
CA VAL A 129 -0.98 -8.32 -8.86
C VAL A 129 -1.07 -6.98 -9.58
N VAL A 130 -2.21 -6.30 -9.43
CA VAL A 130 -2.37 -4.88 -9.79
C VAL A 130 -2.78 -4.11 -8.54
N SER A 131 -2.15 -2.96 -8.33
CA SER A 131 -2.44 -2.09 -7.19
C SER A 131 -2.86 -0.69 -7.60
N PHE A 132 -3.80 -0.12 -6.85
CA PHE A 132 -4.33 1.22 -7.10
C PHE A 132 -3.98 2.21 -5.98
N HIS A 133 -3.74 3.45 -6.38
CA HIS A 133 -3.47 4.56 -5.49
C HIS A 133 -4.37 5.77 -5.85
N PHE A 134 -4.72 6.60 -4.86
CA PHE A 134 -5.63 7.76 -4.96
C PHE A 134 -7.10 7.47 -5.29
N GLY A 135 -7.52 6.21 -5.27
CA GLY A 135 -8.89 5.83 -5.59
C GLY A 135 -8.96 4.44 -6.20
N LEU A 136 -10.08 4.20 -6.89
CA LEU A 136 -10.38 2.95 -7.58
C LEU A 136 -10.84 3.26 -9.01
N PRO A 137 -10.60 2.35 -9.96
CA PRO A 137 -11.22 2.44 -11.28
C PRO A 137 -12.70 2.04 -11.23
N SER A 138 -13.38 2.07 -12.38
CA SER A 138 -14.76 1.62 -12.50
C SER A 138 -14.91 0.14 -12.14
N GLN A 139 -16.13 -0.29 -11.79
CA GLN A 139 -16.40 -1.70 -11.50
C GLN A 139 -16.10 -2.59 -12.71
N GLU A 140 -16.31 -2.10 -13.94
CA GLU A 140 -15.97 -2.80 -15.18
C GLU A 140 -14.48 -3.14 -15.26
N TYR A 141 -13.60 -2.20 -14.93
CA TYR A 141 -12.15 -2.42 -14.91
C TYR A 141 -11.76 -3.42 -13.83
N ILE A 142 -12.36 -3.29 -12.64
CA ILE A 142 -12.13 -4.21 -11.52
C ILE A 142 -12.52 -5.64 -11.94
N ASP A 143 -13.72 -5.81 -12.49
CA ASP A 143 -14.24 -7.11 -12.90
C ASP A 143 -13.41 -7.71 -14.03
N ALA A 144 -13.00 -6.91 -15.03
CA ALA A 144 -12.14 -7.37 -16.11
C ALA A 144 -10.79 -7.91 -15.61
N LEU A 145 -10.13 -7.18 -14.71
CA LEU A 145 -8.85 -7.60 -14.14
C LEU A 145 -9.00 -8.87 -13.28
N LYS A 146 -10.08 -8.96 -12.48
CA LYS A 146 -10.36 -10.15 -11.67
C LYS A 146 -10.67 -11.38 -12.53
N ASN A 147 -11.43 -11.20 -13.61
CA ASN A 147 -11.73 -12.26 -14.57
C ASN A 147 -10.46 -12.76 -15.28
N ALA A 148 -9.44 -11.92 -15.42
CA ALA A 148 -8.11 -12.31 -15.90
C ALA A 148 -7.26 -13.05 -14.85
N GLY A 149 -7.77 -13.24 -13.62
CA GLY A 149 -7.08 -13.94 -12.54
C GLY A 149 -6.07 -13.07 -11.78
N ILE A 150 -6.13 -11.75 -11.93
CA ILE A 150 -5.22 -10.80 -11.30
C ILE A 150 -5.70 -10.49 -9.88
N VAL A 151 -4.81 -10.55 -8.91
CA VAL A 151 -5.10 -10.12 -7.53
C VAL A 151 -5.06 -8.60 -7.46
N LEU A 152 -6.09 -7.99 -6.88
CA LEU A 152 -6.19 -6.54 -6.77
C LEU A 152 -5.84 -6.02 -5.39
N MET A 153 -5.09 -4.93 -5.36
CA MET A 153 -4.77 -4.19 -4.14
C MET A 153 -5.17 -2.72 -4.25
N ALA A 154 -5.54 -2.08 -3.15
CA ALA A 154 -5.79 -0.64 -3.15
C ALA A 154 -5.35 0.02 -1.85
N SER A 155 -4.85 1.25 -1.97
CA SER A 155 -4.42 2.04 -0.82
C SER A 155 -5.58 2.77 -0.18
N ALA A 156 -5.66 2.72 1.15
CA ALA A 156 -6.51 3.57 1.96
C ALA A 156 -5.65 4.42 2.91
N THR A 157 -6.18 5.57 3.33
CA THR A 157 -5.65 6.40 4.42
C THR A 157 -6.64 6.56 5.57
N THR A 158 -7.91 6.16 5.36
CA THR A 158 -8.98 6.22 6.36
C THR A 158 -9.85 4.96 6.39
N PRO A 159 -10.56 4.68 7.50
CA PRO A 159 -11.55 3.60 7.54
C PRO A 159 -12.72 3.75 6.56
N ALA A 160 -13.03 4.98 6.11
CA ALA A 160 -14.08 5.21 5.13
C ALA A 160 -13.65 4.74 3.74
N GLU A 161 -12.42 5.07 3.33
CA GLU A 161 -11.81 4.56 2.09
C GLU A 161 -11.66 3.05 2.15
N ALA A 162 -11.28 2.50 3.31
CA ALA A 162 -11.19 1.05 3.50
C ALA A 162 -12.50 0.31 3.21
N ARG A 163 -13.64 0.87 3.66
CA ARG A 163 -14.96 0.30 3.38
C ARG A 163 -15.34 0.41 1.90
N GLN A 164 -14.92 1.46 1.21
CA GLN A 164 -15.14 1.61 -0.23
C GLN A 164 -14.36 0.56 -1.02
N ILE A 165 -13.10 0.32 -0.65
CA ILE A 165 -12.23 -0.72 -1.23
C ILE A 165 -12.84 -2.12 -1.02
N GLU A 166 -13.30 -2.41 0.20
CA GLU A 166 -13.98 -3.68 0.51
C GLU A 166 -15.27 -3.84 -0.31
N ALA A 167 -16.11 -2.79 -0.39
CA ALA A 167 -17.36 -2.83 -1.14
C ALA A 167 -17.16 -3.02 -2.65
N ALA A 168 -16.05 -2.51 -3.21
CA ALA A 168 -15.68 -2.71 -4.61
C ALA A 168 -15.11 -4.13 -4.89
N GLY A 169 -14.89 -4.92 -3.84
CA GLY A 169 -14.42 -6.30 -3.98
C GLY A 169 -12.93 -6.43 -4.28
N ILE A 170 -12.10 -5.47 -3.85
CA ILE A 170 -10.64 -5.55 -3.95
C ILE A 170 -10.12 -6.58 -2.94
N ASP A 171 -9.12 -7.38 -3.33
CA ASP A 171 -8.65 -8.54 -2.55
C ASP A 171 -7.78 -8.13 -1.35
N VAL A 172 -6.98 -7.07 -1.49
CA VAL A 172 -6.06 -6.60 -0.44
C VAL A 172 -6.15 -5.09 -0.24
N LEU A 173 -6.28 -4.68 1.02
CA LEU A 173 -6.18 -3.29 1.43
C LEU A 173 -4.76 -2.95 1.89
N VAL A 174 -4.19 -1.86 1.37
CA VAL A 174 -2.93 -1.29 1.82
C VAL A 174 -3.22 -0.10 2.74
N ALA A 175 -3.01 -0.28 4.03
CA ALA A 175 -3.22 0.77 5.02
C ALA A 175 -2.01 1.72 5.07
N GLN A 176 -2.10 2.88 4.44
CA GLN A 176 -1.03 3.88 4.42
C GLN A 176 -1.12 4.79 5.66
N GLY A 177 -0.16 4.64 6.57
CA GLY A 177 0.03 5.51 7.74
C GLY A 177 0.58 6.89 7.38
N TYR A 178 0.61 7.79 8.36
CA TYR A 178 1.09 9.16 8.12
C TYR A 178 2.62 9.23 7.95
N GLU A 179 3.33 8.19 8.40
CA GLU A 179 4.77 7.98 8.33
C GLU A 179 5.24 7.60 6.92
N ALA A 180 4.32 7.22 6.02
CA ALA A 180 4.66 6.81 4.67
C ALA A 180 5.31 7.95 3.86
N GLY A 181 6.36 7.63 3.13
CA GLY A 181 7.00 8.53 2.17
C GLY A 181 6.19 8.67 0.88
N GLY A 182 6.53 9.69 0.08
CA GLY A 182 5.88 9.96 -1.21
C GLY A 182 4.47 10.55 -1.07
N HIS A 183 3.65 10.32 -2.09
CA HIS A 183 2.28 10.84 -2.10
C HIS A 183 1.38 10.13 -1.07
N ARG A 184 0.43 10.88 -0.51
CA ARG A 184 -0.64 10.33 0.32
C ARG A 184 -1.79 9.86 -0.54
N ALA A 185 -2.22 8.61 -0.35
CA ALA A 185 -3.25 7.96 -1.16
C ALA A 185 -4.66 8.54 -1.01
N CYS A 186 -4.84 9.64 -0.26
CA CYS A 186 -6.15 10.19 0.04
C CYS A 186 -6.90 10.53 -1.25
N SER A 187 -8.06 9.90 -1.40
CA SER A 187 -8.90 10.05 -2.60
C SER A 187 -9.65 11.39 -2.64
N THR A 188 -9.72 12.09 -1.51
CA THR A 188 -10.38 13.41 -1.39
C THR A 188 -9.44 14.46 -0.83
N ARG A 189 -9.46 15.67 -1.43
CA ARG A 189 -8.56 16.79 -1.13
C ARG A 189 -8.76 17.41 0.28
N LYS A 190 -9.78 16.98 1.04
CA LYS A 190 -10.25 17.63 2.30
C LYS A 190 -10.23 16.74 3.55
N THR A 191 -9.68 15.53 3.50
CA THR A 191 -9.71 14.66 4.70
C THR A 191 -8.66 15.08 5.72
N ALA A 192 -9.14 15.36 6.95
CA ALA A 192 -8.35 15.54 8.15
C ALA A 192 -7.44 14.33 8.43
N MET A 193 -6.38 14.57 9.22
CA MET A 193 -5.23 13.68 9.50
C MET A 193 -5.53 12.17 9.42
N PRO A 194 -4.63 11.36 8.79
CA PRO A 194 -4.79 9.91 8.72
C PRO A 194 -4.92 9.29 10.10
N ASN A 195 -5.99 8.54 10.34
CA ASN A 195 -6.18 7.76 11.57
C ASN A 195 -6.33 6.28 11.22
N MET A 196 -5.20 5.67 10.85
CA MET A 196 -5.07 4.24 10.56
C MET A 196 -4.51 3.43 11.74
N ALA A 197 -4.31 4.06 12.90
CA ALA A 197 -3.63 3.47 14.07
C ALA A 197 -4.28 2.19 14.63
N HIS A 198 -5.45 1.81 14.13
CA HIS A 198 -6.24 0.66 14.60
C HIS A 198 -6.34 -0.51 13.61
N LEU A 199 -5.73 -0.43 12.41
CA LEU A 199 -5.74 -1.53 11.43
C LEU A 199 -4.43 -2.33 11.49
N PRO A 200 -4.47 -3.67 11.34
CA PRO A 200 -3.26 -4.48 11.27
C PRO A 200 -2.44 -4.05 10.03
N TRP A 201 -1.22 -3.61 10.29
CA TRP A 201 -0.32 -2.95 9.35
C TRP A 201 0.13 -3.92 8.25
N CYS A 202 -0.08 -3.56 6.98
CA CYS A 202 0.78 -4.03 5.89
C CYS A 202 1.92 -3.02 5.78
N ILE A 203 3.07 -3.33 6.41
CA ILE A 203 4.23 -2.44 6.41
C ILE A 203 4.85 -2.46 5.01
N CYS A 204 4.63 -1.38 4.26
CA CYS A 204 5.40 -1.07 3.07
C CYS A 204 6.68 -0.36 3.54
N TRP A 205 7.80 -1.08 3.58
CA TRP A 205 9.06 -0.53 4.06
C TRP A 205 9.76 0.25 2.94
N GLN A 206 10.08 1.51 3.21
CA GLN A 206 11.04 2.31 2.45
C GLN A 206 12.23 2.59 3.37
N PRO A 207 13.47 2.21 3.03
CA PRO A 207 14.64 2.78 3.68
C PRO A 207 14.78 4.25 3.25
N ASN A 208 14.77 5.16 4.22
CA ASN A 208 15.25 6.53 4.01
C ASN A 208 16.70 6.64 4.50
N PRO A 209 17.70 6.78 3.62
CA PRO A 209 19.11 6.90 4.02
C PRO A 209 19.47 8.26 4.69
N HIS A 210 18.54 9.21 4.78
CA HIS A 210 18.81 10.56 5.31
C HIS A 210 18.25 10.84 6.72
N CYS A 211 17.57 9.88 7.37
CA CYS A 211 17.09 10.05 8.75
C CYS A 211 18.19 9.73 9.78
N ARG A 212 19.03 10.72 10.11
CA ARG A 212 20.09 10.65 11.15
C ARG A 212 19.61 10.91 12.58
N TRP A 213 18.32 10.75 12.88
CA TRP A 213 17.74 11.05 14.19
C TRP A 213 17.00 9.86 14.79
N TRP A 214 17.67 8.74 15.05
CA TRP A 214 17.14 7.70 15.95
C TRP A 214 18.30 7.12 16.79
N PRO A 215 18.21 7.09 18.13
CA PRO A 215 19.19 6.41 18.97
C PRO A 215 19.11 4.88 18.75
N PRO A 216 20.19 4.12 18.99
CA PRO A 216 20.27 2.73 18.61
C PRO A 216 19.42 1.83 19.52
N ALA A 217 18.74 0.87 18.89
CA ALA A 217 18.20 -0.38 19.45
C ALA A 217 17.38 -0.27 20.76
N VAL A 218 16.05 -0.21 20.63
CA VAL A 218 15.15 -0.65 21.70
C VAL A 218 14.45 -1.93 21.24
N SER A 219 14.90 -3.06 21.79
CA SER A 219 14.20 -4.35 21.67
C SER A 219 12.93 -4.31 22.53
N TRP A 220 11.76 -4.43 21.92
CA TRP A 220 10.51 -4.60 22.65
C TRP A 220 10.12 -6.08 22.68
N THR A 221 10.45 -6.75 23.78
CA THR A 221 9.83 -8.04 24.16
C THR A 221 8.44 -7.77 24.74
N VAL A 222 7.41 -8.40 24.17
CA VAL A 222 6.02 -8.30 24.64
C VAL A 222 5.85 -9.11 25.94
N GLN A 223 5.53 -8.43 27.04
CA GLN A 223 4.99 -9.05 28.27
C GLN A 223 3.51 -8.69 28.45
N PRO A 224 2.62 -9.61 28.89
CA PRO A 224 1.21 -9.32 29.06
C PRO A 224 0.82 -9.06 30.52
N SER A 225 0.26 -7.89 30.83
CA SER A 225 -0.72 -7.73 31.92
C SER A 225 -1.52 -6.42 31.80
N ARG A 226 -2.85 -6.52 31.77
CA ARG A 226 -3.88 -5.44 31.80
C ARG A 226 -4.13 -4.95 33.26
N PRO A 227 -5.18 -4.13 33.63
CA PRO A 227 -6.24 -3.43 32.85
C PRO A 227 -6.64 -2.00 33.32
N ARG A 228 -7.36 -1.27 32.45
CA ARG A 228 -8.75 -0.74 32.64
C ARG A 228 -8.95 0.57 31.86
N TRP A 229 -9.77 0.55 30.80
CA TRP A 229 -10.72 1.61 30.47
C TRP A 229 -11.93 0.98 29.76
N ARG A 230 -13.13 1.47 30.11
CA ARG A 230 -14.45 0.92 29.78
C ARG A 230 -14.79 1.13 28.30
N TRP A 231 -15.47 0.15 27.70
CA TRP A 231 -16.02 0.22 26.35
C TRP A 231 -17.36 0.96 26.35
N ALA A 232 -17.47 2.00 25.54
CA ALA A 232 -18.75 2.49 25.03
C ALA A 232 -18.88 2.00 23.57
N GLN A 233 -19.86 1.14 23.33
CA GLN A 233 -20.34 0.72 22.00
C GLN A 233 -21.74 1.35 21.81
N PRO A 234 -22.16 1.72 20.58
CA PRO A 234 -22.23 0.76 19.48
C PRO A 234 -21.82 1.32 18.11
N ALA A 235 -20.67 0.87 17.60
CA ALA A 235 -20.31 0.92 16.17
C ALA A 235 -19.20 -0.11 15.87
N CYS A 236 -19.44 -1.40 16.12
CA CYS A 236 -18.40 -2.42 15.93
C CYS A 236 -18.95 -3.81 15.56
N ASN A 237 -19.98 -3.87 14.71
CA ASN A 237 -20.55 -5.15 14.25
C ASN A 237 -20.10 -5.60 12.86
N VAL A 238 -19.33 -4.80 12.10
CA VAL A 238 -18.82 -5.22 10.77
C VAL A 238 -17.48 -5.95 10.87
N VAL A 239 -16.59 -5.56 11.79
CA VAL A 239 -15.22 -6.13 11.88
C VAL A 239 -15.15 -7.42 12.71
N ARG A 240 -16.17 -7.72 13.54
CA ARG A 240 -16.15 -8.91 14.41
C ARG A 240 -16.39 -10.25 13.69
N ARG A 241 -16.92 -10.27 12.46
CA ARG A 241 -17.18 -11.51 11.73
C ARG A 241 -15.96 -12.11 11.03
N LEU A 242 -14.86 -11.36 10.89
CA LEU A 242 -13.67 -11.82 10.16
C LEU A 242 -12.55 -12.39 11.05
N CYS A 243 -12.66 -12.37 12.40
CA CYS A 243 -11.54 -12.71 13.29
C CYS A 243 -11.83 -13.61 14.51
N CYS A 244 -13.01 -14.24 14.62
CA CYS A 244 -13.27 -15.17 15.75
C CYS A 244 -13.69 -16.57 15.27
N VAL A 245 -12.72 -17.45 15.06
CA VAL A 245 -12.94 -18.90 15.12
C VAL A 245 -13.02 -19.29 16.61
N ARG A 246 -14.22 -19.68 17.06
CA ARG A 246 -14.46 -20.29 18.37
C ARG A 246 -13.83 -21.69 18.39
N SER A 247 -12.68 -21.86 19.03
CA SER A 247 -12.23 -23.14 19.57
C SER A 247 -12.87 -23.38 20.95
N ARG A 248 -13.31 -24.62 21.20
CA ARG A 248 -14.10 -25.14 22.36
C ARG A 248 -13.36 -25.03 23.72
N PRO A 249 -14.06 -25.18 24.88
CA PRO A 249 -13.64 -24.62 26.18
C PRO A 249 -12.61 -25.49 26.92
N PRO A 250 -11.89 -24.96 27.93
CA PRO A 250 -10.92 -25.76 28.67
C PRO A 250 -11.58 -26.67 29.72
N MET A 251 -11.11 -27.90 29.77
CA MET A 251 -11.21 -28.79 30.94
C MET A 251 -10.54 -28.13 32.15
N LEU A 252 -11.20 -28.20 33.31
CA LEU A 252 -10.60 -27.89 34.60
C LEU A 252 -9.54 -28.94 34.95
N LEU A 253 -8.32 -28.50 35.23
CA LEU A 253 -7.37 -29.21 36.07
C LEU A 253 -6.76 -28.21 37.05
N THR A 254 -7.02 -28.47 38.33
CA THR A 254 -6.60 -27.70 39.49
C THR A 254 -5.15 -28.05 39.86
N ALA A 255 -4.32 -27.06 40.15
CA ALA A 255 -3.00 -27.26 40.77
C ALA A 255 -2.97 -26.57 42.15
N ARG A 256 -2.71 -27.38 43.18
CA ARG A 256 -2.48 -26.94 44.57
C ARG A 256 -1.11 -26.27 44.71
N PRO A 257 -0.91 -25.37 45.69
CA PRO A 257 0.39 -24.74 45.94
C PRO A 257 1.28 -25.67 46.78
N CYS A 258 2.58 -25.73 46.49
CA CYS A 258 3.58 -26.24 47.42
C CYS A 258 4.76 -25.27 47.53
N LYS A 259 5.28 -25.23 48.76
CA LYS A 259 6.05 -24.15 49.39
C LYS A 259 7.49 -24.03 48.88
N ALA A 260 8.03 -22.82 49.09
CA ALA A 260 9.44 -22.50 49.04
C ALA A 260 10.28 -23.23 50.10
N ASN A 261 11.55 -23.50 49.78
CA ASN A 261 12.69 -23.34 50.70
C ASN A 261 14.05 -23.38 49.98
N ALA A 262 14.79 -22.27 50.15
CA ALA A 262 16.17 -22.15 50.66
C ALA A 262 17.40 -22.82 49.99
N LEU A 263 18.38 -21.93 49.70
CA LEU A 263 19.86 -22.01 49.94
C LEU A 263 20.75 -22.94 49.08
N MET A 264 21.67 -22.37 48.28
CA MET A 264 23.10 -22.18 48.62
C MET A 264 23.93 -21.54 47.48
N THR A 265 25.04 -20.94 47.92
CA THR A 265 26.00 -19.94 47.40
C THR A 265 27.08 -20.47 46.40
N PRO A 266 28.02 -19.61 45.90
CA PRO A 266 28.54 -19.64 44.52
C PRO A 266 29.96 -20.21 44.36
N GLY A 267 30.38 -20.34 43.10
CA GLY A 267 31.77 -20.38 42.63
C GLY A 267 31.87 -19.64 41.29
#